data_AF-A0A531LWB5-F1
#
_entry.id   AF-A0A531LWB5-F1
#
_cell.length_a   1.000
_cell.length_b   1.000
_cell.length_c   1.000
_cell.angle_alpha   90.00
_cell.angle_beta   90.00
_cell.angle_gamma   90.00
#
_symmetry.space_group_name_H-M   'P 1'
#
loop_
_entity.id
_entity.type
_entity.pdbx_description
1 polymer ?
#
loop_
_entity_poly.entity_id
_entity_poly.type
_entity_poly.pdbx_seq_one_letter_code
_entity_poly.pdbx_strand_id
1 'polypeptide(L)'
;MLVLPKGVRHMPAHLSRAVQEMLVEEVRSIVQQAPLFVPAMPRTGKEMSVRMTNCGSLGWVTDKERGYRYQPTHPLTGEPWPPIPDSLLDLWRQVSGYANPPEACLIN
;
A
#
# COMPACT_ATOMS: atom_id res chain seq x y z
N MET A 1 9.80 -16.46 23.93
CA MET A 1 8.68 -16.66 22.99
C MET A 1 7.96 -15.33 22.87
N LEU A 2 7.87 -14.72 21.68
CA LEU A 2 7.14 -13.46 21.53
C LEU A 2 5.66 -13.74 21.78
N VAL A 3 5.12 -13.24 22.90
CA VAL A 3 3.68 -13.31 23.17
C VAL A 3 3.05 -12.11 22.48
N LEU A 4 2.26 -12.37 21.45
CA LEU A 4 1.56 -11.33 20.69
C LEU A 4 0.18 -11.07 21.29
N PRO A 5 -0.35 -9.84 21.18
CA PRO A 5 -1.72 -9.53 21.57
C PRO A 5 -2.75 -10.40 20.85
N LYS A 6 -3.92 -10.59 21.46
CA LYS A 6 -5.06 -11.29 20.82
C LYS A 6 -5.41 -10.58 19.50
N GLY A 7 -5.68 -11.37 18.46
CA GLY A 7 -5.99 -10.87 17.12
C GLY A 7 -4.77 -10.62 16.22
N VAL A 8 -3.55 -10.83 16.71
CA VAL A 8 -2.32 -10.68 15.92
C VAL A 8 -1.72 -12.04 15.60
N ARG A 9 -1.41 -12.27 14.31
CA ARG A 9 -0.70 -13.47 13.84
C ARG A 9 0.61 -13.05 13.16
N HIS A 10 1.73 -13.55 13.65
CA HIS A 10 3.05 -13.38 13.03
C HIS A 10 3.42 -14.64 12.26
N MET A 11 3.67 -14.52 10.96
CA MET A 11 3.98 -15.61 10.04
C MET A 11 5.38 -15.42 9.46
N PRO A 12 6.45 -15.71 10.23
CA PRO A 12 7.82 -15.52 9.77
C PRO A 12 8.11 -16.38 8.53
N ALA A 13 8.83 -15.82 7.56
CA ALA A 13 9.20 -16.48 6.31
C ALA A 13 8.02 -17.10 5.52
N HIS A 14 6.82 -16.53 5.66
CA HIS A 14 5.61 -17.04 5.00
C HIS A 14 5.71 -17.03 3.47
N LEU A 15 6.34 -16.00 2.91
CA LEU A 15 6.55 -15.87 1.48
C LEU A 15 7.86 -16.57 1.07
N SER A 16 7.77 -17.49 0.10
CA SER A 16 8.96 -18.07 -0.51
C SER A 16 9.76 -17.00 -1.25
N ARG A 17 11.05 -17.24 -1.49
CA ARG A 17 11.91 -16.31 -2.24
C ARG A 17 11.33 -15.97 -3.62
N ALA A 18 10.83 -16.97 -4.34
CA ALA A 18 10.23 -16.76 -5.66
C ALA A 18 9.00 -15.83 -5.60
N VAL A 19 8.17 -15.97 -4.57
CA VAL A 19 7.01 -15.08 -4.36
C VAL A 19 7.47 -13.66 -4.01
N GLN A 20 8.50 -13.51 -3.18
CA GLN A 20 9.05 -12.19 -2.85
C GLN A 20 9.58 -11.48 -4.11
N GLU A 21 10.33 -12.18 -4.96
CA GLU A 21 10.86 -11.61 -6.21
C GLU A 21 9.73 -11.21 -7.17
N MET A 22 8.71 -12.05 -7.34
CA MET A 22 7.53 -11.72 -8.14
C MET A 22 6.81 -10.47 -7.62
N LEU A 23 6.59 -10.36 -6.30
CA LEU A 23 5.93 -9.19 -5.72
C LEU A 23 6.75 -7.90 -5.91
N VAL A 24 8.08 -7.98 -5.93
CA VAL A 24 8.92 -6.82 -6.24
C VAL A 24 8.71 -6.34 -7.67
N GLU A 25 8.58 -7.26 -8.64
CA GLU A 25 8.29 -6.87 -10.03
C GLU A 25 6.88 -6.27 -10.18
N GLU A 26 5.88 -6.81 -9.47
CA GLU A 26 4.54 -6.23 -9.42
C GLU A 26 4.56 -4.79 -8.87
N VAL A 27 5.29 -4.57 -7.77
CA VAL A 27 5.49 -3.23 -7.20
C VAL A 27 6.16 -2.30 -8.22
N ARG A 28 7.16 -2.76 -8.96
CA ARG A 28 7.80 -1.94 -10.00
C ARG A 28 6.84 -1.58 -11.13
N SER A 29 5.97 -2.51 -11.54
CA SER A 29 4.92 -2.26 -12.54
C SER A 29 3.93 -1.20 -12.04
N ILE A 30 3.52 -1.27 -10.77
CA ILE A 30 2.67 -0.24 -10.14
C ILE A 30 3.38 1.11 -10.13
N VAL A 31 4.65 1.16 -9.71
CA VAL A 31 5.44 2.41 -9.65
C VAL A 31 5.63 3.05 -11.02
N GLN A 32 5.70 2.27 -12.10
CA GLN A 32 5.74 2.80 -13.46
C GLN A 32 4.45 3.54 -13.85
N GLN A 33 3.30 3.09 -13.35
CA GLN A 33 1.99 3.68 -13.65
C GLN A 33 1.62 4.80 -12.65
N ALA A 34 1.93 4.61 -11.38
CA ALA A 34 1.73 5.55 -10.27
C ALA A 34 3.08 5.80 -9.56
N PRO A 35 3.87 6.78 -10.02
CA PRO A 35 5.20 7.05 -9.50
C PRO A 35 5.22 7.32 -8.00
N LEU A 36 6.30 6.90 -7.33
CA LEU A 36 6.50 7.21 -5.92
C LEU A 36 6.57 8.72 -5.66
N PHE A 37 5.74 9.21 -4.73
CA PHE A 37 5.74 10.60 -4.26
C PHE A 37 6.17 10.71 -2.80
N VAL A 38 6.57 11.92 -2.38
CA VAL A 38 6.88 12.23 -0.98
C VAL A 38 5.66 12.94 -0.36
N PRO A 39 4.93 12.32 0.57
CA PRO A 39 3.82 12.96 1.25
C PRO A 39 4.31 14.00 2.27
N ALA A 40 3.43 14.94 2.63
CA ALA A 40 3.71 15.98 3.62
C ALA A 40 2.80 15.88 4.83
N MET A 41 3.36 16.09 6.02
CA MET A 41 2.62 16.05 7.28
C MET A 41 1.54 17.15 7.33
N PRO A 42 0.33 16.84 7.83
CA PRO A 42 -0.72 17.84 7.99
C PRO A 42 -0.27 19.00 8.87
N ARG A 43 -0.78 20.21 8.59
CA ARG A 43 -0.48 21.47 9.30
C ARG A 43 0.97 21.97 9.15
N THR A 44 1.97 21.12 9.36
CA THR A 44 3.38 21.53 9.31
C THR A 44 3.92 21.57 7.89
N GLY A 45 3.39 20.75 6.98
CA GLY A 45 3.91 20.58 5.62
C GLY A 45 5.28 19.93 5.56
N LYS A 46 5.76 19.35 6.68
CA LYS A 46 7.05 18.66 6.72
C LYS A 46 6.96 17.39 5.89
N GLU A 47 7.87 17.22 4.94
CA GLU A 47 7.99 16.00 4.14
C GLU A 47 8.27 14.77 5.02
N MET A 48 7.62 13.65 4.69
CA MET A 48 7.92 12.36 5.32
C MET A 48 9.20 11.77 4.72
N SER A 49 9.92 10.95 5.48
CA SER A 49 11.15 10.28 4.99
C SER A 49 10.88 9.13 4.03
N VAL A 50 9.64 8.60 4.02
CA VAL A 50 9.21 7.54 3.11
C VAL A 50 8.76 8.15 1.80
N ARG A 51 9.03 7.44 0.71
CA ARG A 51 8.36 7.63 -0.57
C ARG A 51 7.29 6.57 -0.68
N MET A 52 6.12 6.91 -1.19
CA MET A 52 5.02 5.96 -1.28
C MET A 52 4.26 6.07 -2.59
N THR A 53 3.53 5.01 -2.90
CA THR A 53 2.50 4.98 -3.93
C THR A 53 1.36 4.07 -3.47
N ASN A 54 0.29 3.98 -4.25
CA ASN A 54 -0.84 3.12 -3.93
C ASN A 54 -1.32 2.35 -5.16
N CYS A 55 -2.05 1.26 -4.91
CA CYS A 55 -2.93 0.61 -5.89
C CYS A 55 -4.29 0.28 -5.25
N GLY A 56 -5.33 0.16 -6.07
CA GLY A 56 -6.73 -0.03 -5.65
C GLY A 56 -7.66 1.10 -6.09
N SER A 57 -8.95 1.00 -5.74
CA SER A 57 -9.91 2.07 -6.01
C SER A 57 -9.62 3.34 -5.20
N LEU A 58 -8.87 3.19 -4.11
CA LEU A 58 -8.46 4.26 -3.21
C LEU A 58 -6.97 4.16 -2.87
N GLY A 59 -6.33 5.31 -2.67
CA GLY A 59 -4.98 5.41 -2.16
C GLY A 59 -4.91 6.34 -0.97
N TRP A 60 -4.09 5.97 0.03
CA TRP A 60 -3.82 6.82 1.17
C TRP A 60 -2.89 7.95 0.75
N VAL A 61 -3.25 9.17 1.12
CA VAL A 61 -2.46 10.37 0.85
C VAL A 61 -2.50 11.31 2.04
N THR A 62 -1.53 12.22 2.09
CA THR A 62 -1.53 13.32 3.03
C THR A 62 -0.80 14.53 2.48
N ASP A 63 -1.29 15.70 2.85
CA ASP A 63 -0.70 16.99 2.55
C ASP A 63 -1.02 17.98 3.68
N LYS A 64 -0.45 19.18 3.59
CA LYS A 64 -0.56 20.20 4.63
C LYS A 64 -2.01 20.70 4.77
N GLU A 65 -2.70 20.90 3.66
CA GLU A 65 -3.98 21.59 3.54
C GLU A 65 -5.18 20.70 3.87
N ARG A 66 -5.21 19.49 3.33
CA ARG A 66 -6.34 18.55 3.41
C ARG A 66 -6.09 17.40 4.38
N GLY A 67 -4.85 17.22 4.81
CA GLY A 67 -4.46 16.18 5.77
C GLY A 67 -4.62 14.75 5.24
N TYR A 68 -4.68 13.80 6.18
CA TYR A 68 -4.79 12.37 5.87
C TYR A 68 -6.14 12.02 5.26
N ARG A 69 -6.14 11.28 4.15
CA ARG A 69 -7.37 10.81 3.50
C ARG A 69 -7.10 9.64 2.56
N TYR A 70 -8.18 8.97 2.18
CA TYR A 70 -8.21 8.14 0.98
C TYR A 70 -8.75 8.97 -0.18
N GLN A 71 -8.16 8.83 -1.37
CA GLN A 71 -8.67 9.45 -2.59
C GLN A 71 -8.49 8.53 -3.80
N PRO A 72 -9.32 8.68 -4.86
CA PRO A 72 -9.29 7.78 -6.00
C PRO A 72 -8.13 8.04 -6.98
N THR A 73 -7.42 9.16 -6.85
CA THR A 73 -6.41 9.60 -7.80
C THR A 73 -5.05 9.86 -7.15
N HIS A 74 -3.99 9.75 -7.92
CA HIS A 74 -2.63 10.08 -7.51
C HIS A 74 -2.47 11.60 -7.29
N PRO A 75 -1.84 12.06 -6.19
CA PRO A 75 -1.83 13.49 -5.83
C PRO A 75 -1.03 14.37 -6.79
N LEU A 76 0.02 13.83 -7.44
CA LEU A 76 0.84 14.56 -8.41
C LEU A 76 0.39 14.43 -9.86
N THR A 77 0.06 13.22 -10.33
CA THR A 77 -0.33 13.00 -11.74
C THR A 77 -1.81 13.26 -11.99
N GLY A 78 -2.66 13.19 -10.97
CA GLY A 78 -4.12 13.32 -11.10
C GLY A 78 -4.82 12.08 -11.65
N GLU A 79 -4.06 11.06 -12.08
CA GLU A 79 -4.59 9.81 -12.65
C GLU A 79 -5.15 8.87 -11.58
N PRO A 80 -6.12 7.99 -11.91
CA PRO A 80 -6.55 6.92 -11.02
C PRO A 80 -5.39 6.02 -10.57
N TRP A 81 -5.49 5.45 -9.38
CA TRP A 81 -4.51 4.44 -8.95
C TRP A 81 -4.64 3.16 -9.80
N PRO A 82 -3.52 2.47 -10.09
CA PRO A 82 -3.55 1.16 -10.74
C PRO A 82 -4.37 0.16 -9.91
N PRO A 83 -5.00 -0.84 -10.53
CA PRO A 83 -5.70 -1.90 -9.78
C PRO A 83 -4.72 -2.68 -8.89
N ILE A 84 -5.23 -3.27 -7.81
CA ILE A 84 -4.45 -4.19 -6.97
C ILE A 84 -4.19 -5.47 -7.80
N PRO A 85 -2.93 -5.89 -8.01
CA PRO A 85 -2.62 -7.13 -8.71
C PRO A 85 -3.26 -8.36 -8.07
N ASP A 86 -3.63 -9.34 -8.90
CA ASP A 86 -4.27 -10.58 -8.44
C ASP A 86 -3.42 -11.33 -7.41
N SER A 87 -2.09 -11.29 -7.53
CA SER A 87 -1.16 -11.89 -6.57
C SER A 87 -1.27 -11.31 -5.16
N LEU A 88 -1.51 -10.00 -5.04
CA LEU A 88 -1.76 -9.34 -3.75
C LEU A 88 -3.16 -9.63 -3.23
N LEU A 89 -4.16 -9.74 -4.12
CA LEU A 89 -5.52 -10.14 -3.75
C LEU A 89 -5.58 -11.59 -3.25
N ASP A 90 -4.81 -12.50 -3.86
CA ASP A 90 -4.64 -13.87 -3.40
C ASP A 90 -3.99 -13.91 -2.02
N LEU A 91 -2.91 -13.14 -1.82
CA LEU A 91 -2.28 -13.02 -0.52
C LEU A 91 -3.26 -12.50 0.54
N TRP A 92 -4.05 -11.46 0.22
CA TRP A 92 -5.09 -10.94 1.11
C TRP A 92 -6.10 -12.01 1.52
N ARG A 93 -6.63 -12.78 0.56
CA ARG A 93 -7.56 -13.88 0.81
C ARG A 93 -6.95 -14.94 1.75
N GLN A 94 -5.66 -15.23 1.61
CA GLN A 94 -4.97 -16.23 2.42
C GLN A 94 -4.72 -15.78 3.86
N VAL A 95 -4.35 -14.50 4.07
CA VAL A 95 -3.80 -14.06 5.36
C VAL A 95 -4.75 -13.21 6.20
N SER A 96 -5.68 -12.47 5.58
CA SER A 96 -6.50 -11.47 6.27
C SER A 96 -7.56 -12.07 7.18
N GLY A 97 -8.14 -13.22 6.81
CA GLY A 97 -9.34 -13.74 7.45
C GLY A 97 -10.56 -12.82 7.32
N TYR A 98 -10.54 -11.89 6.35
CA TYR A 98 -11.61 -10.94 6.10
C TYR A 98 -12.33 -11.24 4.78
N ALA A 99 -13.65 -11.10 4.77
CA ALA A 99 -14.48 -11.57 3.67
C ALA A 99 -14.43 -10.68 2.42
N ASN A 100 -14.21 -9.38 2.57
CA ASN A 100 -14.24 -8.44 1.45
C ASN A 100 -12.84 -8.18 0.88
N PRO A 101 -12.71 -7.88 -0.43
CA PRO A 101 -11.46 -7.45 -1.01
C PRO A 101 -11.02 -6.09 -0.44
N PRO A 102 -9.70 -5.80 -0.43
CA PRO A 102 -9.20 -4.48 -0.06
C PRO A 102 -9.49 -3.46 -1.17
N GLU A 103 -9.78 -2.23 -0.77
CA GLU A 103 -9.97 -1.10 -1.70
C GLU A 103 -8.69 -0.27 -1.89
N ALA A 104 -7.73 -0.42 -0.99
CA ALA A 104 -6.47 0.30 -0.99
C ALA A 104 -5.29 -0.60 -0.57
N CYS A 105 -4.17 -0.45 -1.26
CA CYS A 105 -2.89 -1.03 -0.91
C CYS A 105 -1.81 0.05 -1.00
N LEU A 106 -1.32 0.49 0.16
CA LEU A 106 -0.23 1.45 0.30
C LEU A 106 1.12 0.73 0.19
N ILE A 107 2.01 1.26 -0.65
CA ILE A 107 3.36 0.74 -0.89
C ILE A 107 4.36 1.77 -0.37
N ASN A 108 5.25 1.36 0.53
CA ASN A 108 6.29 2.18 1.17
C ASN A 108 7.69 1.62 0.93
#